data_AF-A0A6J7QHY3-F1
#
_entry.id   AF-A0A6J7QHY3-F1
#
_cell.length_a   1.000
_cell.length_b   1.000
_cell.length_c   1.000
_cell.angle_alpha   90.00
_cell.angle_beta   90.00
_cell.angle_gamma   90.00
#
_symmetry.space_group_name_H-M   'P 1'
#
loop_
_entity.id
_entity.type
_entity.pdbx_description
1 polymer ?
#
loop_
_entity_poly.entity_id
_entity_poly.type
_entity_poly.pdbx_seq_one_letter_code
_entity_poly.pdbx_strand_id
1 'polypeptide(L)'
;MIEPGAVPVLEAPQSLYNRVRLHHVPSAAELTIDEPTNGKARVIGVTSKTVRTKSLILDVTDAANDIARIAVVERHKATGRIGLAYVSGYGIQRGAIASTVAHDAHNIMVVGARDASGPADMSVAIARVAEMGGGQVVVVDGKVVAEVALPIAGLMSPKPLLEVAGEIDRVVEAARELGITLDAPFMALSFLGLSVIPDLRITDHGLIDVNQFAVVPVSL
;
A
#
# COMPACT_ATOMS: atom_id res chain seq x y z
N MET A 1 41.76 16.23 -1.18
CA MET A 1 42.05 15.21 -2.21
C MET A 1 40.74 14.52 -2.53
N ILE A 2 40.35 14.43 -3.81
CA ILE A 2 39.16 13.66 -4.24
C ILE A 2 39.70 12.28 -4.60
N GLU A 3 39.24 11.22 -3.91
CA GLU A 3 39.61 9.84 -4.26
C GLU A 3 39.03 9.47 -5.64
N PRO A 4 39.83 8.88 -6.55
CA PRO A 4 39.32 8.39 -7.82
C PRO A 4 38.15 7.41 -7.61
N GLY A 5 36.99 7.73 -8.19
CA GLY A 5 35.75 6.94 -8.01
C GLY A 5 34.80 7.48 -6.93
N ALA A 6 35.21 8.48 -6.15
CA ALA A 6 34.31 9.16 -5.23
C ALA A 6 33.28 10.00 -6.04
N VAL A 7 32.03 9.57 -6.00
CA VAL A 7 30.91 10.40 -6.45
C VAL A 7 30.70 11.49 -5.39
N PRO A 8 30.72 12.78 -5.76
CA PRO A 8 30.45 13.84 -4.81
C PRO A 8 29.08 13.63 -4.16
N VAL A 9 28.99 13.88 -2.85
CA VAL A 9 27.69 13.90 -2.16
C VAL A 9 26.92 15.08 -2.73
N LEU A 10 25.95 14.78 -3.58
CA LEU A 10 25.06 15.76 -4.18
C LEU A 10 23.69 15.61 -3.53
N GLU A 11 23.10 16.74 -3.15
CA GLU A 11 21.71 16.77 -2.74
C GLU A 11 20.81 16.46 -3.95
N ALA A 12 19.71 15.75 -3.69
CA ALA A 12 18.70 15.54 -4.73
C ALA A 12 18.12 16.91 -5.18
N PRO A 13 17.78 17.08 -6.47
CA PRO A 13 17.13 18.30 -6.93
C PRO A 13 15.84 18.60 -6.13
N GLN A 14 15.64 19.87 -5.75
CA GLN A 14 14.46 20.28 -4.98
C GLN A 14 13.13 19.90 -5.67
N SER A 15 13.15 19.81 -7.01
CA SER A 15 12.00 19.40 -7.83
C SER A 15 11.53 17.96 -7.60
N LEU A 16 12.36 17.12 -6.97
CA LEU A 16 12.04 15.74 -6.61
C LEU A 16 11.46 15.60 -5.20
N TYR A 17 11.54 16.62 -4.35
CA TYR A 17 10.99 16.53 -3.00
C TYR A 17 9.46 16.68 -3.01
N ASN A 18 8.80 16.03 -2.05
CA ASN A 18 7.39 16.21 -1.73
C ASN A 18 6.46 16.01 -2.95
N ARG A 19 6.66 14.89 -3.67
CA ARG A 19 5.92 14.55 -4.90
C ARG A 19 4.64 13.77 -4.65
N VAL A 20 4.06 13.88 -3.46
CA VAL A 20 2.73 13.36 -3.16
C VAL A 20 1.72 14.48 -3.36
N ARG A 21 0.90 14.36 -4.40
CA ARG A 21 -0.12 15.34 -4.81
C ARG A 21 -1.49 14.65 -4.84
N LEU A 22 -2.16 14.69 -3.71
CA LEU A 22 -3.51 14.20 -3.57
C LEU A 22 -4.53 15.27 -4.00
N HIS A 23 -5.67 14.83 -4.52
CA HIS A 23 -6.83 15.70 -4.68
C HIS A 23 -7.38 16.11 -3.31
N HIS A 24 -7.50 15.14 -2.40
CA HIS A 24 -7.76 15.27 -0.97
C HIS A 24 -7.29 13.98 -0.28
N VAL A 25 -7.21 13.97 1.04
CA VAL A 25 -7.01 12.73 1.81
C VAL A 25 -8.34 11.98 1.85
N PRO A 26 -8.43 10.75 1.29
CA PRO A 26 -9.69 10.01 1.27
C PRO A 26 -10.24 9.78 2.67
N SER A 27 -11.53 10.02 2.85
CA SER A 27 -12.24 9.70 4.09
C SER A 27 -12.38 8.18 4.29
N ALA A 28 -12.70 7.76 5.51
CA ALA A 28 -13.03 6.36 5.79
C ALA A 28 -14.21 5.85 4.94
N ALA A 29 -15.17 6.72 4.60
CA ALA A 29 -16.30 6.36 3.73
C ALA A 29 -15.84 6.08 2.30
N GLU A 30 -14.92 6.87 1.75
CA GLU A 30 -14.35 6.68 0.40
C GLU A 30 -13.41 5.47 0.30
N LEU A 31 -12.97 4.93 1.43
CA LEU A 31 -12.17 3.71 1.54
C LEU A 31 -13.00 2.48 1.94
N THR A 32 -14.32 2.64 2.05
CA THR A 32 -15.24 1.55 2.34
C THR A 32 -15.74 0.93 1.04
N ILE A 33 -15.69 -0.40 0.97
CA ILE A 33 -16.27 -1.18 -0.12
C ILE A 33 -17.60 -1.70 0.39
N ASP A 34 -18.68 -1.45 -0.35
CA ASP A 34 -19.98 -2.02 -0.03
C ASP A 34 -19.91 -3.55 -0.08
N GLU A 35 -20.50 -4.21 0.92
CA GLU A 35 -20.51 -5.66 0.96
C GLU A 35 -21.30 -6.23 -0.23
N PRO A 36 -20.77 -7.23 -0.95
CA PRO A 36 -21.50 -7.86 -2.05
C PRO A 36 -22.81 -8.50 -1.56
N THR A 37 -23.90 -8.38 -2.32
CA THR A 37 -25.22 -8.91 -1.95
C THR A 37 -25.23 -10.41 -1.62
N ASN A 38 -24.36 -11.19 -2.26
CA ASN A 38 -24.21 -12.63 -2.05
C ASN A 38 -22.99 -12.99 -1.17
N GLY A 39 -22.36 -11.99 -0.54
CA GLY A 39 -21.13 -12.11 0.25
C GLY A 39 -19.86 -12.36 -0.56
N LYS A 40 -19.95 -12.66 -1.86
CA LYS A 40 -18.79 -13.07 -2.68
C LYS A 40 -18.14 -11.92 -3.41
N ALA A 41 -16.81 -11.84 -3.30
CA ALA A 41 -16.00 -10.88 -4.05
C ALA A 41 -14.84 -11.57 -4.76
N ARG A 42 -14.33 -10.91 -5.81
CA ARG A 42 -13.01 -11.18 -6.36
C ARG A 42 -11.96 -10.66 -5.38
N VAL A 43 -11.03 -11.52 -4.99
CA VAL A 43 -10.01 -11.23 -3.99
C VAL A 43 -8.62 -11.51 -4.55
N ILE A 44 -7.68 -10.60 -4.35
CA ILE A 44 -6.28 -10.80 -4.73
C ILE A 44 -5.64 -11.77 -3.72
N GLY A 45 -5.30 -12.98 -4.16
CA GLY A 45 -4.62 -13.97 -3.31
C GLY A 45 -3.11 -13.75 -3.29
N VAL A 46 -2.53 -13.61 -2.09
CA VAL A 46 -1.09 -13.38 -1.86
C VAL A 46 -0.49 -14.58 -1.11
N THR A 47 0.79 -14.84 -1.32
CA THR A 47 1.55 -15.86 -0.59
C THR A 47 2.99 -15.36 -0.40
N SER A 48 3.60 -15.66 0.74
CA SER A 48 4.99 -15.24 1.00
C SER A 48 5.95 -15.81 -0.04
N LYS A 49 7.09 -15.12 -0.24
CA LYS A 49 8.21 -15.53 -1.12
C LYS A 49 7.91 -15.60 -2.61
N THR A 50 6.80 -15.02 -3.07
CA THR A 50 6.48 -14.88 -4.50
C THR A 50 5.79 -13.56 -4.79
N VAL A 51 6.01 -13.02 -6.00
CA VAL A 51 5.30 -11.83 -6.51
C VAL A 51 4.02 -12.18 -7.27
N ARG A 52 3.79 -13.48 -7.55
CA ARG A 52 2.59 -13.97 -8.24
C ARG A 52 1.39 -13.88 -7.31
N THR A 53 0.27 -13.40 -7.83
CA THR A 53 -1.02 -13.45 -7.15
C THR A 53 -1.86 -14.61 -7.67
N LYS A 54 -2.98 -14.89 -6.99
CA LYS A 54 -4.05 -15.78 -7.47
C LYS A 54 -5.34 -14.98 -7.62
N SER A 55 -6.13 -15.31 -8.63
CA SER A 55 -7.52 -14.87 -8.72
C SER A 55 -8.39 -15.74 -7.81
N LEU A 56 -8.92 -15.18 -6.72
CA LEU A 56 -9.79 -15.89 -5.78
C LEU A 56 -11.22 -15.33 -5.83
N ILE A 57 -12.18 -16.19 -5.51
CA ILE A 57 -13.55 -15.80 -5.19
C ILE A 57 -13.82 -16.29 -3.77
N LEU A 58 -13.97 -15.36 -2.83
CA LEU A 58 -14.16 -15.67 -1.41
C LEU A 58 -15.43 -14.98 -0.90
N ASP A 59 -16.04 -15.58 0.12
CA ASP A 59 -17.05 -14.93 0.92
C ASP A 59 -16.35 -13.96 1.89
N VAL A 60 -16.52 -12.66 1.66
CA VAL A 60 -15.86 -11.62 2.48
C VAL A 60 -16.53 -11.44 3.85
N THR A 61 -17.75 -11.97 4.00
CA THR A 61 -18.50 -11.97 5.27
C THR A 61 -18.08 -13.13 6.19
N ASP A 62 -17.48 -14.18 5.63
CA ASP A 62 -16.99 -15.32 6.40
C ASP A 62 -15.73 -14.95 7.18
N ALA A 63 -15.85 -14.93 8.51
CA ALA A 63 -14.79 -14.58 9.43
C ALA A 63 -13.56 -15.50 9.32
N ALA A 64 -13.73 -16.75 8.86
CA ALA A 64 -12.65 -17.72 8.69
C ALA A 64 -11.70 -17.40 7.53
N ASN A 65 -12.16 -16.59 6.55
CA ASN A 65 -11.31 -16.14 5.46
C ASN A 65 -10.39 -15.00 5.93
N ASP A 66 -9.09 -15.14 5.66
CA ASP A 66 -8.12 -14.06 5.80
C ASP A 66 -8.39 -13.01 4.71
N ILE A 67 -9.11 -11.96 5.07
CA ILE A 67 -9.51 -10.87 4.19
C ILE A 67 -9.01 -9.56 4.79
N ALA A 68 -8.41 -8.75 3.94
CA ALA A 68 -8.03 -7.37 4.22
C ALA A 68 -8.53 -6.46 3.11
N ARG A 69 -8.72 -5.18 3.44
CA ARG A 69 -9.05 -4.14 2.47
C ARG A 69 -7.76 -3.65 1.84
N ILE A 70 -7.80 -3.31 0.55
CA ILE A 70 -6.69 -2.68 -0.15
C ILE A 70 -7.20 -1.51 -0.99
N ALA A 71 -6.45 -0.41 -0.99
CA ALA A 71 -6.72 0.73 -1.84
C ALA A 71 -5.47 1.25 -2.54
N VAL A 72 -5.67 1.85 -3.72
CA VAL A 72 -4.66 2.61 -4.46
C VAL A 72 -5.18 4.01 -4.69
N VAL A 73 -4.44 5.02 -4.21
CA VAL A 73 -4.79 6.43 -4.33
C VAL A 73 -3.82 7.12 -5.28
N GLU A 74 -4.37 7.76 -6.31
CA GLU A 74 -3.56 8.48 -7.30
C GLU A 74 -2.90 9.71 -6.66
N ARG A 75 -1.57 9.84 -6.83
CA ARG A 75 -0.80 10.89 -6.14
C ARG A 75 0.07 11.77 -7.02
N HIS A 76 0.03 11.61 -8.34
CA HIS A 76 0.92 12.35 -9.25
C HIS A 76 0.23 13.58 -9.83
N LYS A 77 -1.07 13.46 -10.13
CA LYS A 77 -1.85 14.44 -10.88
C LYS A 77 -3.06 14.98 -10.09
N ALA A 78 -3.23 14.57 -8.83
CA ALA A 78 -4.37 14.98 -8.00
C ALA A 78 -5.72 14.73 -8.69
N THR A 79 -5.86 13.59 -9.34
CA THR A 79 -7.06 13.25 -10.12
C THR A 79 -8.26 12.83 -9.27
N GLY A 80 -8.03 12.52 -7.99
CA GLY A 80 -9.05 12.00 -7.08
C GLY A 80 -9.42 10.55 -7.32
N ARG A 81 -8.71 9.84 -8.20
CA ARG A 81 -8.95 8.41 -8.44
C ARG A 81 -8.51 7.56 -7.25
N ILE A 82 -9.39 6.65 -6.87
CA ILE A 82 -9.20 5.67 -5.81
C ILE A 82 -9.67 4.33 -6.35
N GLY A 83 -8.77 3.35 -6.39
CA GLY A 83 -9.13 1.96 -6.62
C GLY A 83 -9.27 1.23 -5.30
N LEU A 84 -10.33 0.44 -5.15
CA LEU A 84 -10.60 -0.37 -3.96
C LEU A 84 -10.70 -1.85 -4.35
N ALA A 85 -10.20 -2.75 -3.49
CA ALA A 85 -10.42 -4.19 -3.61
C ALA A 85 -10.20 -4.90 -2.26
N TYR A 86 -10.27 -6.23 -2.30
CA TYR A 86 -9.89 -7.11 -1.20
C TYR A 86 -8.61 -7.87 -1.52
N VAL A 87 -7.83 -8.18 -0.48
CA VAL A 87 -6.65 -9.04 -0.54
C VAL A 87 -6.75 -10.14 0.51
N SER A 88 -6.22 -11.33 0.20
CA SER A 88 -6.14 -12.47 1.10
C SER A 88 -4.71 -13.00 1.18
N GLY A 89 -4.31 -13.57 2.31
CA GLY A 89 -2.94 -14.01 2.58
C GLY A 89 -2.06 -12.95 3.23
N TYR A 90 -2.65 -11.86 3.73
CA TYR A 90 -1.94 -10.79 4.43
C TYR A 90 -1.89 -11.04 5.94
N GLY A 91 -2.94 -11.60 6.53
CA GLY A 91 -3.04 -11.89 7.97
C GLY A 91 -3.29 -10.67 8.86
N ILE A 92 -3.46 -9.47 8.30
CA ILE A 92 -3.71 -8.25 9.09
C ILE A 92 -5.05 -8.35 9.85
N GLN A 93 -4.98 -8.21 11.17
CA GLN A 93 -6.15 -8.35 12.06
C GLN A 93 -6.70 -7.00 12.52
N ARG A 94 -5.85 -5.97 12.56
CA ARG A 94 -6.16 -4.60 12.99
C ARG A 94 -5.22 -3.62 12.31
N GLY A 95 -5.56 -2.33 12.33
CA GLY A 95 -4.67 -1.31 11.79
C GLY A 95 -4.63 -1.24 10.28
N ALA A 96 -3.65 -0.49 9.78
CA ALA A 96 -3.33 -0.37 8.37
C ALA A 96 -1.83 -0.15 8.15
N ILE A 97 -1.35 -0.53 6.97
CA ILE A 97 -0.03 -0.16 6.45
C ILE A 97 -0.19 0.59 5.13
N ALA A 98 0.63 1.60 4.88
CA ALA A 98 0.64 2.30 3.58
C ALA A 98 2.07 2.53 3.07
N SER A 99 2.19 2.67 1.75
CA SER A 99 3.46 2.87 1.05
C SER A 99 3.28 3.69 -0.23
N THR A 100 4.24 4.57 -0.54
CA THR A 100 4.40 5.15 -1.90
C THR A 100 5.32 4.35 -2.79
N VAL A 101 6.03 3.36 -2.25
CA VAL A 101 6.79 2.38 -3.03
C VAL A 101 5.81 1.31 -3.51
N ALA A 102 5.27 1.52 -4.71
CA ALA A 102 4.30 0.65 -5.36
C ALA A 102 4.65 0.44 -6.84
N HIS A 103 5.29 -0.67 -7.16
CA HIS A 103 5.76 -0.98 -8.51
C HIS A 103 4.59 -1.07 -9.51
N ASP A 104 4.61 -0.40 -10.67
CA ASP A 104 5.58 0.61 -11.16
C ASP A 104 4.99 2.01 -11.25
N ALA A 105 3.68 2.16 -11.01
CA ALA A 105 3.01 3.46 -11.05
C ALA A 105 3.37 4.34 -9.84
N HIS A 106 3.83 3.73 -8.75
CA HIS A 106 4.19 4.36 -7.49
C HIS A 106 3.10 5.30 -6.97
N ASN A 107 1.83 4.89 -7.07
CA ASN A 107 0.72 5.53 -6.36
C ASN A 107 0.79 5.19 -4.85
N ILE A 108 -0.04 5.82 -4.02
CA ILE A 108 -0.14 5.40 -2.62
C ILE A 108 -0.91 4.09 -2.59
N MET A 109 -0.34 3.05 -2.01
CA MET A 109 -1.04 1.80 -1.71
C MET A 109 -1.22 1.66 -0.21
N VAL A 110 -2.38 1.19 0.21
CA VAL A 110 -2.70 0.96 1.62
C VAL A 110 -3.45 -0.35 1.79
N VAL A 111 -3.10 -1.12 2.80
CA VAL A 111 -3.83 -2.32 3.25
C VAL A 111 -4.30 -2.09 4.67
N GLY A 112 -5.57 -2.38 4.95
CA GLY A 112 -6.17 -2.24 6.27
C GLY A 112 -6.98 -3.45 6.67
N ALA A 113 -7.25 -3.57 7.96
CA ALA A 113 -8.11 -4.62 8.50
C ALA A 113 -9.49 -4.65 7.81
N ARG A 114 -10.13 -5.83 7.77
CA ARG A 114 -11.46 -6.00 7.17
C ARG A 114 -12.55 -5.24 7.94
N ASP A 115 -12.43 -5.14 9.25
CA ASP A 115 -13.49 -4.61 10.11
C ASP A 115 -13.78 -3.12 9.88
N ALA A 116 -14.73 -2.58 10.64
CA ALA A 116 -15.16 -1.19 10.53
C ALA A 116 -14.09 -0.15 10.90
N SER A 117 -13.03 -0.54 11.63
CA SER A 117 -11.91 0.35 11.98
C SER A 117 -10.93 0.53 10.83
N GLY A 118 -10.79 -0.50 9.97
CA GLY A 118 -9.83 -0.54 8.88
C GLY A 118 -9.80 0.74 8.02
N PRO A 119 -10.92 1.19 7.45
CA PRO A 119 -10.93 2.40 6.61
C PRO A 119 -10.46 3.68 7.31
N ALA A 120 -10.71 3.81 8.62
CA ALA A 120 -10.25 4.96 9.39
C ALA A 120 -8.72 4.92 9.53
N ASP A 121 -8.14 3.76 9.87
CA ASP A 121 -6.70 3.58 9.95
C ASP A 121 -6.02 3.73 8.58
N MET A 122 -6.66 3.26 7.50
CA MET A 122 -6.19 3.44 6.13
C MET A 122 -6.14 4.93 5.75
N SER A 123 -7.17 5.71 6.11
CA SER A 123 -7.24 7.15 5.87
C SER A 123 -6.10 7.89 6.57
N VAL A 124 -5.87 7.58 7.86
CA VAL A 124 -4.75 8.14 8.64
C VAL A 124 -3.40 7.76 8.03
N ALA A 125 -3.24 6.51 7.58
CA ALA A 125 -2.02 6.06 6.93
C ALA A 125 -1.74 6.84 5.62
N ILE A 126 -2.76 7.03 4.78
CA ILE A 126 -2.64 7.83 3.54
C ILE A 126 -2.28 9.28 3.87
N ALA A 127 -2.96 9.88 4.86
CA ALA A 127 -2.69 11.25 5.29
C ALA A 127 -1.23 11.40 5.71
N ARG A 128 -0.74 10.49 6.57
CA ARG A 128 0.61 10.55 7.10
C ARG A 128 1.66 10.40 6.00
N VAL A 129 1.49 9.43 5.10
CA VAL A 129 2.41 9.23 3.96
C VAL A 129 2.46 10.47 3.07
N ALA A 130 1.34 11.16 2.87
CA ALA A 130 1.32 12.41 2.14
C ALA A 130 2.06 13.55 2.87
N GLU A 131 1.84 13.71 4.17
CA GLU A 131 2.50 14.73 5.00
C GLU A 131 4.04 14.61 4.98
N MET A 132 4.56 13.38 5.04
CA MET A 132 6.01 13.14 5.01
C MET A 132 6.64 13.19 3.61
N GLY A 133 5.87 13.50 2.56
CA GLY A 133 6.36 13.54 1.18
C GLY A 133 6.53 12.17 0.52
N GLY A 134 5.95 11.13 1.12
CA GLY A 134 6.05 9.72 0.75
C GLY A 134 6.91 8.92 1.71
N GLY A 135 6.79 7.60 1.66
CA GLY A 135 7.40 6.69 2.61
C GLY A 135 6.54 5.46 2.89
N GLN A 136 6.75 4.85 4.05
CA GLN A 136 5.95 3.76 4.57
C GLN A 136 5.49 4.08 5.99
N VAL A 137 4.27 3.67 6.34
CA VAL A 137 3.68 3.92 7.66
C VAL A 137 2.92 2.69 8.13
N VAL A 138 2.87 2.51 9.45
CA VAL A 138 2.00 1.57 10.16
C VAL A 138 1.11 2.37 11.09
N VAL A 139 -0.20 2.14 11.01
CA VAL A 139 -1.23 2.82 11.80
C VAL A 139 -2.06 1.80 12.56
N VAL A 140 -2.41 2.15 13.79
CA VAL A 140 -3.24 1.34 14.68
C VAL A 140 -4.12 2.26 15.50
N ASP A 141 -5.43 2.06 15.47
CA ASP A 141 -6.41 2.81 16.28
C ASP A 141 -6.26 4.34 16.12
N GLY A 142 -6.06 4.78 14.87
CA GLY A 142 -5.88 6.16 14.47
C GLY A 142 -4.50 6.75 14.79
N LYS A 143 -3.54 5.95 15.25
CA LYS A 143 -2.20 6.40 15.64
C LYS A 143 -1.11 5.79 14.77
N VAL A 144 -0.18 6.62 14.33
CA VAL A 144 1.04 6.16 13.67
C VAL A 144 1.94 5.51 14.72
N VAL A 145 2.25 4.23 14.53
CA VAL A 145 3.10 3.45 15.45
C VAL A 145 4.52 3.26 14.92
N ALA A 146 4.71 3.33 13.61
CA ALA A 146 6.02 3.33 12.96
C ALA A 146 5.93 3.99 11.58
N GLU A 147 7.03 4.62 11.15
CA GLU A 147 7.15 5.19 9.81
C GLU A 147 8.60 5.28 9.34
N VAL A 148 8.77 5.35 8.03
CA VAL A 148 10.02 5.73 7.36
C VAL A 148 9.70 6.75 6.27
N ALA A 149 10.27 7.95 6.39
CA ALA A 149 10.04 9.03 5.43
C ALA A 149 10.96 8.88 4.22
N LEU A 150 10.37 8.91 3.02
CA LEU A 150 11.05 8.84 1.73
C LEU A 150 10.72 10.06 0.87
N PRO A 151 11.04 11.30 1.32
CA PRO A 151 10.52 12.52 0.73
C PRO A 151 11.00 12.80 -0.71
N ILE A 152 12.07 12.13 -1.17
CA ILE A 152 12.57 12.26 -2.54
C ILE A 152 11.75 11.31 -3.43
N ALA A 153 10.88 11.90 -4.25
CA ALA A 153 9.92 11.25 -5.13
C ALA A 153 8.91 10.31 -4.43
N GLY A 154 8.90 10.26 -3.09
CA GLY A 154 8.21 9.22 -2.33
C GLY A 154 8.91 7.86 -2.37
N LEU A 155 10.20 7.81 -2.72
CA LEU A 155 10.95 6.57 -2.98
C LEU A 155 12.29 6.51 -2.26
N MET A 156 12.92 7.66 -1.99
CA MET A 156 14.25 7.74 -1.38
C MET A 156 14.29 8.74 -0.22
N SER A 157 15.24 8.54 0.69
CA SER A 157 15.50 9.42 1.82
C SER A 157 16.89 10.06 1.70
N PRO A 158 17.05 11.34 2.10
CA PRO A 158 18.36 11.98 2.20
C PRO A 158 19.15 11.55 3.45
N LYS A 159 18.54 10.77 4.35
CA LYS A 159 19.17 10.31 5.59
C LYS A 159 20.30 9.30 5.34
N PRO A 160 21.24 9.13 6.28
CA PRO A 160 22.25 8.08 6.21
C PRO A 160 21.65 6.68 6.09
N LEU A 161 22.31 5.80 5.33
CA LEU A 161 21.87 4.41 5.08
C LEU A 161 21.44 3.68 6.35
N LEU A 162 22.26 3.72 7.39
CA LEU A 162 22.00 2.97 8.64
C LEU A 162 20.78 3.51 9.40
N GLU A 163 20.47 4.80 9.27
CA GLU A 163 19.27 5.38 9.87
C GLU A 163 18.02 4.90 9.14
N VAL A 164 18.03 4.97 7.80
CA VAL A 164 16.92 4.50 6.96
C VAL A 164 16.69 3.01 7.13
N ALA A 165 17.76 2.21 7.20
CA ALA A 165 17.68 0.77 7.43
C ALA A 165 16.99 0.47 8.77
N GLY A 166 17.38 1.14 9.86
CA GLY A 166 16.73 0.96 11.16
C GLY A 166 15.28 1.45 11.20
N GLU A 167 14.90 2.44 10.39
CA GLU A 167 13.51 2.85 10.21
C GLU A 167 12.69 1.80 9.44
N ILE A 168 13.27 1.23 8.37
CA ILE A 168 12.66 0.12 7.62
C ILE A 168 12.44 -1.10 8.53
N ASP A 169 13.44 -1.47 9.34
CA ASP A 169 13.30 -2.58 10.28
C ASP A 169 12.15 -2.32 11.26
N ARG A 170 12.06 -1.10 11.82
CA ARG A 170 10.97 -0.73 12.75
C ARG A 170 9.59 -0.79 12.11
N VAL A 171 9.41 -0.32 10.87
CA VAL A 171 8.09 -0.43 10.21
C VAL A 171 7.73 -1.88 9.89
N VAL A 172 8.71 -2.72 9.54
CA VAL A 172 8.49 -4.15 9.30
C VAL A 172 8.11 -4.87 10.58
N GLU A 173 8.81 -4.62 11.70
CA GLU A 173 8.44 -5.20 13.01
C GLU A 173 7.05 -4.74 13.44
N ALA A 174 6.76 -3.43 13.36
CA ALA A 174 5.43 -2.91 13.69
C ALA A 174 4.33 -3.56 12.84
N ALA A 175 4.56 -3.78 11.54
CA ALA A 175 3.61 -4.46 10.67
C ALA A 175 3.30 -5.90 11.13
N ARG A 176 4.28 -6.62 11.70
CA ARG A 176 4.05 -7.96 12.26
C ARG A 176 3.16 -7.94 13.48
N GLU A 177 3.22 -6.88 14.30
CA GLU A 177 2.34 -6.70 15.47
C GLU A 177 0.86 -6.52 15.09
N LEU A 178 0.56 -6.21 13.82
CA LEU A 178 -0.82 -6.16 13.29
C LEU A 178 -1.37 -7.55 12.91
N GLY A 179 -0.57 -8.61 13.06
CA GLY A 179 -0.90 -9.98 12.66
C GLY A 179 -0.40 -10.38 11.27
N ILE A 180 0.31 -9.49 10.58
CA ILE A 180 0.78 -9.76 9.22
C ILE A 180 1.80 -10.90 9.21
N THR A 181 1.55 -11.90 8.38
CA THR A 181 2.35 -13.16 8.33
C THR A 181 3.36 -13.19 7.18
N LEU A 182 3.36 -12.17 6.32
CA LEU A 182 4.29 -12.07 5.19
C LEU A 182 5.69 -11.70 5.67
N ASP A 183 6.71 -12.35 5.11
CA ASP A 183 8.12 -12.11 5.48
C ASP A 183 8.53 -10.65 5.22
N ALA A 184 8.03 -10.07 4.12
CA ALA A 184 8.32 -8.71 3.65
C ALA A 184 7.01 -7.99 3.24
N PRO A 185 6.24 -7.45 4.20
CA PRO A 185 4.88 -6.96 3.93
C PRO A 185 4.85 -5.78 2.95
N PHE A 186 5.68 -4.77 3.15
CA PHE A 186 5.76 -3.63 2.23
C PHE A 186 6.26 -4.00 0.84
N MET A 187 7.14 -5.00 0.73
CA MET A 187 7.57 -5.51 -0.58
C MET A 187 6.40 -6.21 -1.29
N ALA A 188 5.67 -7.08 -0.59
CA ALA A 188 4.48 -7.71 -1.12
C ALA A 188 3.43 -6.67 -1.57
N LEU A 189 3.16 -5.66 -0.73
CA LEU A 189 2.30 -4.53 -1.08
C LEU A 189 2.71 -3.89 -2.40
N SER A 190 4.01 -3.63 -2.56
CA SER A 190 4.55 -2.91 -3.70
C SER A 190 4.25 -3.60 -5.04
N PHE A 191 4.11 -4.93 -5.05
CA PHE A 191 3.84 -5.68 -6.28
C PHE A 191 2.35 -5.87 -6.57
N LEU A 192 1.44 -5.62 -5.62
CA LEU A 192 0.00 -5.74 -5.88
C LEU A 192 -0.49 -4.70 -6.89
N GLY A 193 0.26 -3.60 -7.04
CA GLY A 193 0.06 -2.54 -8.04
C GLY A 193 0.57 -2.86 -9.45
N LEU A 194 1.36 -3.93 -9.60
CA LEU A 194 2.11 -4.18 -10.82
C LEU A 194 1.24 -4.87 -11.88
N SER A 195 0.49 -4.06 -12.64
CA SER A 195 -0.55 -4.47 -13.60
C SER A 195 -0.03 -5.14 -14.90
N VAL A 196 1.19 -5.69 -14.87
CA VAL A 196 1.81 -6.41 -15.99
C VAL A 196 2.16 -7.86 -15.65
N ILE A 197 1.92 -8.29 -14.41
CA ILE A 197 2.11 -9.67 -13.96
C ILE A 197 0.74 -10.26 -13.58
N PRO A 198 0.38 -11.45 -14.10
CA PRO A 198 -0.82 -12.16 -13.67
C PRO A 198 -0.90 -12.37 -12.14
N ASP A 199 -2.06 -12.62 -11.54
CA ASP A 199 -3.41 -12.63 -12.13
C ASP A 199 -4.14 -11.31 -11.80
N LEU A 200 -4.86 -11.27 -10.66
CA LEU A 200 -5.52 -10.06 -10.18
C LEU A 200 -4.51 -9.09 -9.57
N ARG A 201 -4.67 -7.81 -9.90
CA ARG A 201 -3.89 -6.66 -9.39
C ARG A 201 -4.83 -5.50 -9.08
N ILE A 202 -4.33 -4.44 -8.47
CA ILE A 202 -5.10 -3.23 -8.20
C ILE A 202 -4.36 -1.99 -8.73
N THR A 203 -5.09 -1.02 -9.26
CA THR A 203 -4.56 0.29 -9.65
C THR A 203 -5.46 1.38 -9.10
N ASP A 204 -5.13 2.66 -9.31
CA ASP A 204 -6.04 3.77 -9.00
C ASP A 204 -7.35 3.72 -9.82
N HIS A 205 -7.43 2.88 -10.85
CA HIS A 205 -8.65 2.60 -11.59
C HIS A 205 -9.50 1.45 -11.02
N GLY A 206 -9.04 0.78 -9.96
CA GLY A 206 -9.73 -0.35 -9.33
C GLY A 206 -9.03 -1.70 -9.55
N LEU A 207 -9.78 -2.77 -9.34
CA LEU A 207 -9.33 -4.15 -9.50
C LEU A 207 -9.13 -4.48 -10.99
N ILE A 208 -7.97 -5.03 -11.33
CA ILE A 208 -7.57 -5.37 -12.69
C ILE A 208 -7.40 -6.88 -12.82
N ASP A 209 -8.06 -7.47 -13.80
CA ASP A 209 -7.69 -8.79 -14.31
C ASP A 209 -6.66 -8.60 -15.43
N VAL A 210 -5.39 -8.89 -15.12
CA VAL A 210 -4.27 -8.69 -16.05
C VAL A 210 -4.34 -9.67 -17.22
N ASN A 211 -4.93 -10.85 -17.04
CA ASN A 211 -5.06 -11.82 -18.13
C ASN A 211 -6.09 -11.34 -19.17
N GLN A 212 -7.11 -10.62 -18.73
CA GLN A 212 -8.15 -10.03 -19.59
C GLN A 212 -7.84 -8.58 -20.01
N PHE A 213 -6.80 -7.96 -19.45
CA PHE A 213 -6.47 -6.53 -19.61
C PHE A 213 -7.67 -5.61 -19.32
N ALA A 214 -8.44 -5.93 -18.28
CA ALA A 214 -9.69 -5.25 -17.99
C ALA A 214 -9.80 -4.85 -16.51
N VAL A 215 -10.42 -3.70 -16.26
CA VAL A 215 -10.97 -3.38 -14.95
C VAL A 215 -12.16 -4.29 -14.71
N VAL A 216 -12.19 -4.99 -13.59
CA VAL A 216 -13.26 -5.93 -13.22
C VAL A 216 -13.92 -5.49 -11.92
N PRO A 217 -15.23 -5.74 -11.73
CA PRO A 217 -15.90 -5.39 -10.48
C PRO A 217 -15.39 -6.25 -9.32
N VAL A 218 -15.33 -5.64 -8.12
CA VAL A 218 -14.96 -6.34 -6.88
C VAL A 218 -16.05 -7.34 -6.49
N SER A 219 -17.31 -6.93 -6.51
CA SER A 219 -18.47 -7.79 -6.27
C SER A 219 -18.83 -8.64 -7.49
N LEU A 220 -19.51 -9.77 -7.23
CA LEU A 220 -20.05 -10.69 -8.23
C LEU A 220 -21.58 -10.63 -8.31
#